data_AF-A0A7S4F641-F1
#
_entry.id   AF-A0A7S4F641-F1
#
_cell.length_a   1.000
_cell.length_b   1.000
_cell.length_c   1.000
_cell.angle_alpha   90.00
_cell.angle_beta   90.00
_cell.angle_gamma   90.00
#
_symmetry.space_group_name_H-M   'P 1'
#
loop_
_entity.id
_entity.type
_entity.pdbx_description
1 polymer ?
#
loop_
_entity_poly.entity_id
_entity_poly.type
_entity_poly.pdbx_seq_one_letter_code
_entity_poly.pdbx_strand_id
1 'polypeptide(L)'
;REKRCVALRGENEQLSKFCQVLEFRLGVSEKQHSETKEKLEQAASSEKALESVLLAEGEKREHAERQVKQLLARQALLLDKVKKAEIRATDAETFQRVTCKDLYAILKQPDRSFDKVVAFVEARMEFADRLGLTPGEQLVKEPDERSLIEIRRQRDQLQSALDKGKSEAKRNEQKTQVALAHMRADLKSLLDVNRELRAQNKKLTLQVNAQKHVKFSADQRSVSDQHPLSRPSTVPNLRHRERDGAAPAATFSSSMQISEGSLFGHAERQAL
;
A
#
# COMPACT_ATOMS: atom_id res chain seq x y z
N ARG A 1 -64.77 15.00 -42.52
CA ARG A 1 -63.45 15.59 -42.85
C ARG A 1 -63.05 16.62 -41.80
N GLU A 2 -63.89 17.64 -41.54
CA GLU A 2 -63.65 18.69 -40.54
C GLU A 2 -63.38 18.17 -39.11
N LYS A 3 -64.20 17.24 -38.60
CA LYS A 3 -63.95 16.60 -37.28
C LYS A 3 -62.58 15.90 -37.18
N ARG A 4 -62.08 15.34 -38.29
CA ARG A 4 -60.77 14.68 -38.36
C ARG A 4 -59.62 15.70 -38.32
N CYS A 5 -59.81 16.86 -38.96
CA CYS A 5 -58.83 17.96 -38.89
C CYS A 5 -58.72 18.58 -37.50
N VAL A 6 -59.84 18.72 -36.77
CA VAL A 6 -59.83 19.23 -35.39
C VAL A 6 -59.10 18.25 -34.44
N ALA A 7 -59.37 16.95 -34.57
CA ALA A 7 -58.68 15.92 -33.80
C ALA A 7 -57.15 15.91 -34.09
N LEU A 8 -56.75 15.94 -35.36
CA LEU A 8 -55.34 15.99 -35.75
C LEU A 8 -54.61 17.24 -35.25
N ARG A 9 -55.29 18.40 -35.18
CA ARG A 9 -54.71 19.61 -34.56
C ARG A 9 -54.48 19.41 -33.07
N GLY A 10 -55.45 18.86 -32.36
CA GLY A 10 -55.31 18.56 -30.92
C GLY A 10 -54.20 17.56 -30.62
N GLU A 11 -54.10 16.50 -31.44
CA GLU A 11 -53.00 15.52 -31.36
C GLU A 11 -51.64 16.15 -31.64
N ASN A 12 -51.54 17.05 -32.63
CA ASN A 12 -50.31 17.76 -32.94
C ASN A 12 -49.88 18.71 -31.81
N GLU A 13 -50.82 19.43 -31.21
CA GLU A 13 -50.55 20.25 -30.01
C GLU A 13 -50.08 19.40 -28.82
N GLN A 14 -50.69 18.23 -28.60
CA GLN A 14 -50.22 17.29 -27.58
C GLN A 14 -48.82 16.75 -27.90
N LEU A 15 -48.55 16.41 -29.15
CA LEU A 15 -47.24 15.93 -29.60
C LEU A 15 -46.17 17.01 -29.38
N SER A 16 -46.48 18.27 -29.69
CA SER A 16 -45.61 19.41 -29.44
C SER A 16 -45.29 19.56 -27.96
N LYS A 17 -46.28 19.43 -27.07
CA LYS A 17 -46.07 19.45 -25.61
C LYS A 17 -45.20 18.27 -25.15
N PHE A 18 -45.40 17.08 -25.70
CA PHE A 18 -44.55 15.93 -25.38
C PHE A 18 -43.10 16.12 -25.84
N CYS A 19 -42.87 16.70 -27.02
CA CYS A 19 -41.50 17.01 -27.48
C CYS A 19 -40.81 17.99 -26.54
N GLN A 20 -41.49 19.07 -26.12
CA GLN A 20 -40.94 20.03 -25.16
C GLN A 20 -40.58 19.38 -23.81
N VAL A 21 -41.42 18.49 -23.30
CA VAL A 21 -41.13 17.76 -22.06
C VAL A 21 -39.94 16.81 -22.23
N LEU A 22 -39.82 16.15 -23.37
CA LEU A 22 -38.70 15.25 -23.66
C LEU A 22 -37.39 16.01 -23.83
N GLU A 23 -37.39 17.15 -24.53
CA GLU A 23 -36.23 18.04 -24.67
C GLU A 23 -35.77 18.56 -23.30
N PHE A 24 -36.71 19.00 -22.45
CA PHE A 24 -36.38 19.42 -21.09
C PHE A 24 -35.75 18.28 -20.27
N ARG A 25 -36.33 17.07 -20.32
CA ARG A 25 -35.78 15.90 -19.61
C ARG A 25 -34.42 15.49 -20.14
N LEU A 26 -34.20 15.59 -21.45
CA LEU A 26 -32.90 15.34 -22.07
C LEU A 26 -31.87 16.33 -21.55
N GLY A 27 -32.19 17.63 -21.55
CA GLY A 27 -31.30 18.66 -21.01
C GLY A 27 -30.96 18.47 -19.53
N VAL A 28 -31.94 18.08 -18.70
CA VAL A 28 -31.69 17.72 -17.28
C VAL A 28 -30.75 16.52 -17.18
N SER A 29 -30.95 15.49 -18.00
CA SER A 29 -30.10 14.29 -18.01
C SER A 29 -28.68 14.60 -18.48
N GLU A 30 -28.52 15.44 -19.50
CA GLU A 30 -27.21 15.88 -20.00
C GLU A 30 -26.45 16.68 -18.93
N LYS A 31 -27.14 17.57 -18.22
CA LYS A 31 -26.56 18.32 -17.11
C LYS A 31 -26.12 17.41 -15.97
N GLN A 32 -26.94 16.44 -15.58
CA GLN A 32 -26.56 15.43 -14.58
C GLN A 32 -25.37 14.58 -15.06
N HIS A 33 -25.30 14.28 -16.35
CA HIS A 33 -24.17 13.56 -16.92
C HIS A 33 -22.88 14.38 -16.87
N SER A 34 -22.92 15.67 -17.19
CA SER A 34 -21.73 16.54 -17.06
C SER A 34 -21.26 16.67 -15.61
N GLU A 35 -22.19 16.86 -14.67
CA GLU A 35 -21.84 16.98 -13.24
C GLU A 35 -21.25 15.67 -12.68
N THR A 36 -21.78 14.51 -13.10
CA THR A 36 -21.23 13.21 -12.69
C THR A 36 -19.87 12.93 -13.33
N LYS A 37 -19.67 13.34 -14.58
CA LYS A 37 -18.37 13.25 -15.26
C LYS A 37 -17.32 14.10 -14.55
N GLU A 38 -17.64 15.34 -14.22
CA GLU A 38 -16.74 16.24 -13.49
C GLU A 38 -16.37 15.68 -12.10
N LYS A 39 -17.35 15.16 -11.34
CA LYS A 39 -17.09 14.48 -10.06
C LYS A 39 -16.20 13.25 -10.21
N LEU A 40 -16.34 12.51 -11.31
CA LEU A 40 -15.53 11.32 -11.58
C LEU A 40 -14.08 11.70 -11.95
N GLU A 41 -13.89 12.75 -12.75
CA GLU A 41 -12.57 13.31 -13.04
C GLU A 41 -11.90 13.87 -11.77
N GLN A 42 -12.66 14.55 -10.92
CA GLN A 42 -12.18 15.03 -9.63
C GLN A 42 -11.77 13.86 -8.72
N ALA A 43 -12.58 12.80 -8.63
CA ALA A 43 -12.24 11.60 -7.88
C ALA A 43 -10.96 10.93 -8.41
N ALA A 44 -10.84 10.76 -9.73
CA ALA A 44 -9.64 10.18 -10.35
C ALA A 44 -8.38 11.03 -10.10
N SER A 45 -8.50 12.36 -10.09
CA SER A 45 -7.38 13.24 -9.74
C SER A 45 -6.98 13.13 -8.26
N SER A 46 -7.96 12.96 -7.37
CA SER A 46 -7.71 12.75 -5.94
C SER A 46 -7.07 11.39 -5.66
N GLU A 47 -7.43 10.35 -6.42
CA GLU A 47 -6.82 9.03 -6.33
C GLU A 47 -5.33 9.07 -6.71
N LYS A 48 -4.98 9.74 -7.81
CA LYS A 48 -3.57 9.94 -8.20
C LYS A 48 -2.79 10.77 -7.18
N ALA A 49 -3.40 11.82 -6.64
CA ALA A 49 -2.77 12.63 -5.61
C ALA A 49 -2.48 11.77 -4.37
N LEU A 50 -3.41 10.91 -3.98
CA LEU A 50 -3.28 10.06 -2.83
C LEU A 50 -2.26 8.92 -3.04
N GLU A 51 -2.20 8.35 -4.23
CA GLU A 51 -1.15 7.39 -4.62
C GLU A 51 0.25 8.00 -4.47
N SER A 52 0.44 9.24 -4.91
CA SER A 52 1.72 9.95 -4.74
C SER A 52 2.09 10.19 -3.27
N VAL A 53 1.10 10.50 -2.41
CA VAL A 53 1.32 10.66 -0.97
C VAL A 53 1.68 9.33 -0.32
N LEU A 54 1.03 8.23 -0.71
CA LEU A 54 1.35 6.89 -0.20
C LEU A 54 2.74 6.43 -0.61
N LEU A 55 3.19 6.73 -1.84
CA LEU A 55 4.57 6.45 -2.29
C LEU A 55 5.59 7.24 -1.45
N ALA A 56 5.36 8.54 -1.25
CA ALA A 56 6.24 9.37 -0.42
C ALA A 56 6.26 8.93 1.06
N GLU A 57 5.13 8.46 1.60
CA GLU A 57 5.10 7.85 2.93
C GLU A 57 5.86 6.51 2.98
N GLY A 58 5.80 5.72 1.90
CA GLY A 58 6.58 4.49 1.74
C GLY A 58 8.09 4.74 1.81
N GLU A 59 8.59 5.74 1.09
CA GLU A 59 10.00 6.14 1.13
C GLU A 59 10.44 6.60 2.52
N LYS A 60 9.59 7.36 3.23
CA LYS A 60 9.86 7.79 4.62
C LYS A 60 9.93 6.61 5.57
N ARG A 61 9.08 5.59 5.40
CA ARG A 61 9.13 4.35 6.19
C ARG A 61 10.41 3.59 5.93
N GLU A 62 10.78 3.41 4.67
CA GLU A 62 12.01 2.71 4.31
C GLU A 62 13.24 3.42 4.88
N HIS A 63 13.28 4.76 4.82
CA HIS A 63 14.35 5.54 5.42
C HIS A 63 14.41 5.36 6.95
N ALA A 64 13.27 5.38 7.63
CA ALA A 64 13.19 5.15 9.08
C ALA A 64 13.65 3.72 9.45
N GLU A 65 13.27 2.70 8.68
CA GLU A 65 13.74 1.32 8.90
C GLU A 65 15.25 1.19 8.70
N ARG A 66 15.82 1.85 7.68
CA ARG A 66 17.28 1.88 7.48
C ARG A 66 17.99 2.54 8.66
N GLN A 67 17.46 3.65 9.19
CA GLN A 67 18.00 4.30 10.39
C GLN A 67 17.95 3.35 11.61
N VAL A 68 16.81 2.69 11.85
CA VAL A 68 16.68 1.72 12.96
C VAL A 68 17.69 0.58 12.83
N LYS A 69 17.87 0.02 11.62
CA LYS A 69 18.89 -1.02 11.37
C LYS A 69 20.30 -0.53 11.71
N GLN A 70 20.66 0.71 11.33
CA GLN A 70 21.94 1.31 11.67
C GLN A 70 22.12 1.51 13.18
N LEU A 71 21.07 1.95 13.89
CA LEU A 71 21.11 2.11 15.34
C LEU A 71 21.29 0.77 16.07
N LEU A 72 20.58 -0.27 15.64
CA LEU A 72 20.73 -1.62 16.18
C LEU A 72 22.15 -2.18 15.96
N ALA A 73 22.73 -1.96 14.77
CA ALA A 73 24.11 -2.37 14.48
C ALA A 73 25.12 -1.64 15.40
N ARG A 74 24.95 -0.32 15.61
CA ARG A 74 25.78 0.44 16.55
C ARG A 74 25.61 -0.03 18.00
N GLN A 75 24.39 -0.32 18.43
CA GLN A 75 24.10 -0.86 19.76
C GLN A 75 24.80 -2.21 19.99
N ALA A 76 24.77 -3.11 19.00
CA ALA A 76 25.44 -4.41 19.08
C ALA A 76 26.97 -4.25 19.25
N LEU A 77 27.60 -3.35 18.50
CA LEU A 77 29.04 -3.06 18.61
C LEU A 77 29.40 -2.47 19.98
N LEU A 78 28.59 -1.56 20.52
CA LEU A 78 28.82 -0.99 21.85
C LEU A 78 28.65 -2.03 22.96
N LEU A 79 27.64 -2.90 22.86
CA LEU A 79 27.44 -3.99 23.82
C LEU A 79 28.59 -5.00 23.80
N ASP A 80 29.15 -5.32 22.63
CA ASP A 80 30.33 -6.20 22.53
C ASP A 80 31.56 -5.58 23.19
N LYS A 81 31.78 -4.27 22.98
CA LYS A 81 32.87 -3.53 23.65
C LYS A 81 32.73 -3.54 25.17
N VAL A 82 31.51 -3.30 25.67
CA VAL A 82 31.21 -3.33 27.12
C VAL A 82 31.45 -4.73 27.69
N LYS A 83 30.92 -5.79 27.05
CA LYS A 83 31.13 -7.18 27.50
C LYS A 83 32.61 -7.56 27.53
N LYS A 84 33.37 -7.20 26.50
CA LYS A 84 34.83 -7.44 26.46
C LYS A 84 35.59 -6.64 27.52
N ALA A 85 35.10 -5.48 27.91
CA ALA A 85 35.68 -4.71 29.01
C ALA A 85 35.33 -5.34 30.37
N GLU A 86 34.08 -5.78 30.56
CA GLU A 86 33.62 -6.47 31.77
C GLU A 86 34.40 -7.76 32.03
N ILE A 87 34.58 -8.60 31.01
CA ILE A 87 35.37 -9.85 31.13
C ILE A 87 36.82 -9.53 31.54
N ARG A 88 37.45 -8.54 30.89
CA ARG A 88 38.82 -8.13 31.24
C ARG A 88 38.92 -7.59 32.67
N ALA A 89 37.92 -6.84 33.13
CA ALA A 89 37.87 -6.37 34.52
C ALA A 89 37.74 -7.53 35.52
N THR A 90 36.87 -8.50 35.25
CA THR A 90 36.72 -9.69 36.12
C THR A 90 37.96 -10.58 36.12
N ASP A 91 38.61 -10.72 34.96
CA ASP A 91 39.86 -11.49 34.83
C ASP A 91 41.00 -10.81 35.60
N ALA A 92 41.11 -9.49 35.51
CA ALA A 92 42.09 -8.70 36.27
C ALA A 92 41.87 -8.80 37.78
N GLU A 93 40.64 -8.65 38.26
CA GLU A 93 40.29 -8.78 39.68
C GLU A 93 40.61 -10.18 40.22
N THR A 94 40.23 -11.21 39.46
CA THR A 94 40.50 -12.61 39.83
C THR A 94 42.00 -12.88 39.86
N PHE A 95 42.73 -12.40 38.85
CA PHE A 95 44.19 -12.52 38.78
C PHE A 95 44.86 -11.86 39.98
N GLN A 96 44.46 -10.64 40.37
CA GLN A 96 45.02 -9.94 41.52
C GLN A 96 44.76 -10.70 42.83
N ARG A 97 43.51 -11.14 43.07
CA ARG A 97 43.14 -11.89 44.28
C ARG A 97 43.92 -13.21 44.42
N VAL A 98 44.01 -13.98 43.33
CA VAL A 98 44.75 -15.25 43.31
C VAL A 98 46.24 -15.00 43.51
N THR A 99 46.82 -14.00 42.84
CA THR A 99 48.24 -13.68 42.95
C THR A 99 48.62 -13.26 44.37
N CYS A 100 47.80 -12.41 45.03
CA CYS A 100 48.03 -12.04 46.44
C CYS A 100 47.91 -13.23 47.39
N LYS A 101 46.94 -14.13 47.16
CA LYS A 101 46.74 -15.33 47.98
C LYS A 101 47.90 -16.32 47.84
N ASP A 102 48.35 -16.57 46.62
CA ASP A 102 49.44 -17.49 46.32
C ASP A 102 50.79 -16.95 46.81
N LEU A 103 51.04 -15.65 46.65
CA LEU A 103 52.22 -14.99 47.21
C LEU A 103 52.25 -15.11 48.74
N TYR A 104 51.12 -14.91 49.41
CA TYR A 104 51.00 -15.10 50.85
C TYR A 104 51.27 -16.55 51.29
N ALA A 105 50.82 -17.53 50.50
CA ALA A 105 51.10 -18.94 50.75
C ALA A 105 52.61 -19.25 50.63
N ILE A 106 53.29 -18.70 49.62
CA ILE A 106 54.74 -18.85 49.43
C ILE A 106 55.51 -18.22 50.59
N LEU A 107 55.13 -17.02 51.02
CA LEU A 107 55.78 -16.31 52.13
C LEU A 107 55.61 -17.02 53.49
N LYS A 108 54.58 -17.87 53.64
CA LYS A 108 54.32 -18.66 54.86
C LYS A 108 55.08 -19.98 54.92
N GLN A 109 55.71 -20.44 53.84
CA GLN A 109 56.44 -21.71 53.85
C GLN A 109 57.74 -21.60 54.68
N PRO A 110 58.15 -22.67 55.38
CA PRO A 110 59.39 -22.68 56.16
C PRO A 110 60.65 -22.57 55.28
N ASP A 111 60.62 -23.12 54.05
CA ASP A 111 61.71 -23.07 53.06
C ASP A 111 61.63 -21.84 52.14
N ARG A 112 61.40 -20.69 52.76
CA ARG A 112 61.33 -19.38 52.10
C ARG A 112 62.71 -19.03 51.51
N SER A 113 62.80 -18.99 50.19
CA SER A 113 63.95 -18.44 49.48
C SER A 113 63.51 -17.24 48.64
N PHE A 114 64.39 -16.25 48.54
CA PHE A 114 64.16 -15.07 47.72
C PHE A 114 63.95 -15.48 46.25
N ASP A 115 64.69 -16.48 45.77
CA ASP A 115 64.60 -17.00 44.40
C ASP A 115 63.21 -17.55 44.06
N LYS A 116 62.52 -18.22 44.99
CA LYS A 116 61.15 -18.72 44.78
C LYS A 116 60.14 -17.58 44.65
N VAL A 117 60.35 -16.48 45.39
CA VAL A 117 59.50 -15.30 45.31
C VAL A 117 59.73 -14.58 43.98
N VAL A 118 61.00 -14.40 43.56
CA VAL A 118 61.35 -13.78 42.28
C VAL A 118 60.79 -14.59 41.11
N ALA A 119 61.02 -15.90 41.06
CA ALA A 119 60.51 -16.77 40.00
C ALA A 119 58.98 -16.79 39.93
N PHE A 120 58.30 -16.72 41.09
CA PHE A 120 56.84 -16.60 41.12
C PHE A 120 56.36 -15.25 40.56
N VAL A 121 57.02 -14.15 40.93
CA VAL A 121 56.68 -12.82 40.43
C VAL A 121 56.92 -12.72 38.92
N GLU A 122 58.03 -13.26 38.41
CA GLU A 122 58.34 -13.30 36.98
C GLU A 122 57.31 -14.13 36.19
N ALA A 123 56.98 -15.34 36.66
CA ALA A 123 55.94 -16.16 36.05
C ALA A 123 54.56 -15.50 36.08
N ARG A 124 54.27 -14.73 37.14
CA ARG A 124 53.04 -13.94 37.25
C ARG A 124 53.04 -12.72 36.33
N MET A 125 54.17 -12.05 36.14
CA MET A 125 54.30 -10.96 35.16
C MET A 125 54.12 -11.46 33.73
N GLU A 126 54.74 -12.59 33.35
CA GLU A 126 54.52 -13.19 32.03
C GLU A 126 53.05 -13.58 31.78
N PHE A 127 52.36 -14.04 32.81
CA PHE A 127 50.93 -14.35 32.71
C PHE A 127 50.07 -13.08 32.62
N ALA A 128 50.42 -12.02 33.35
CA ALA A 128 49.78 -10.71 33.25
C ALA A 128 49.94 -10.11 31.84
N ASP A 129 51.12 -10.22 31.23
CA ASP A 129 51.38 -9.77 29.87
C ASP A 129 50.52 -10.51 28.83
N ARG A 130 50.31 -11.83 29.00
CA ARG A 130 49.42 -12.63 28.14
C ARG A 130 47.95 -12.24 28.27
N LEU A 131 47.54 -11.75 29.45
CA LEU A 131 46.22 -11.18 29.69
C LEU A 131 46.10 -9.73 29.20
N GLY A 132 47.19 -9.13 28.71
CA GLY A 132 47.23 -7.72 28.32
C GLY A 132 47.18 -6.75 29.52
N LEU A 133 47.60 -7.21 30.70
CA LEU A 133 47.72 -6.43 31.93
C LEU A 133 49.18 -5.96 32.06
N THR A 134 49.53 -4.84 31.42
CA THR A 134 50.91 -4.32 31.43
C THR A 134 51.34 -3.88 32.84
N PRO A 135 52.52 -4.31 33.35
CA PRO A 135 53.03 -3.88 34.65
C PRO A 135 53.67 -2.49 34.56
N GLY A 136 53.06 -1.49 35.19
CA GLY A 136 53.60 -0.12 35.31
C GLY A 136 52.85 0.95 34.50
N GLU A 137 52.05 0.55 33.53
CA GLU A 137 50.87 1.34 33.19
C GLU A 137 49.82 1.04 34.26
N GLN A 138 49.20 2.06 34.85
CA GLN A 138 47.99 1.87 35.63
C GLN A 138 47.07 0.91 34.87
N LEU A 139 46.82 -0.28 35.44
CA LEU A 139 45.71 -1.20 35.15
C LEU A 139 44.87 -0.63 34.01
N VAL A 140 45.24 -0.94 32.76
CA VAL A 140 44.61 -0.49 31.50
C VAL A 140 43.46 0.44 31.82
N LYS A 141 43.74 1.76 32.04
CA LYS A 141 42.82 2.73 32.69
C LYS A 141 41.43 2.14 32.69
N GLU A 142 40.99 1.51 33.80
CA GLU A 142 39.62 0.98 33.94
C GLU A 142 38.77 1.91 33.12
N PRO A 143 38.15 1.48 32.00
CA PRO A 143 37.68 2.40 30.97
C PRO A 143 36.99 3.51 31.72
N ASP A 144 37.62 4.72 31.72
CA ASP A 144 37.45 5.74 32.76
C ASP A 144 36.02 5.66 33.25
N GLU A 145 35.73 5.52 34.54
CA GLU A 145 34.34 5.27 34.99
C GLU A 145 33.35 6.24 34.30
N ARG A 146 33.84 7.45 34.00
CA ARG A 146 33.27 8.46 33.08
C ARG A 146 32.98 7.97 31.66
N SER A 147 33.91 7.34 30.95
CA SER A 147 33.73 6.69 29.65
C SER A 147 32.76 5.50 29.68
N LEU A 148 32.72 4.67 30.73
CA LEU A 148 31.68 3.63 30.89
C LEU A 148 30.30 4.26 31.13
N ILE A 149 30.22 5.30 31.96
CA ILE A 149 29.02 6.11 32.17
C ILE A 149 28.58 6.75 30.85
N GLU A 150 29.51 7.25 30.04
CA GLU A 150 29.23 7.88 28.76
C GLU A 150 28.77 6.87 27.70
N ILE A 151 29.34 5.66 27.66
CA ILE A 151 28.85 4.55 26.82
C ILE A 151 27.46 4.10 27.26
N ARG A 152 27.19 4.00 28.57
CA ARG A 152 25.85 3.70 29.11
C ARG A 152 24.85 4.81 28.75
N ARG A 153 25.25 6.06 28.86
CA ARG A 153 24.45 7.22 28.44
C ARG A 153 24.16 7.19 26.95
N GLN A 154 25.15 6.89 26.11
CA GLN A 154 24.97 6.72 24.66
C GLN A 154 24.02 5.56 24.35
N ARG A 155 24.16 4.43 25.04
CA ARG A 155 23.23 3.29 24.93
C ARG A 155 21.80 3.71 25.30
N ASP A 156 21.61 4.41 26.42
CA ASP A 156 20.29 4.80 26.90
C ASP A 156 19.65 5.85 25.98
N GLN A 157 20.45 6.79 25.44
CA GLN A 157 20.02 7.73 24.40
C GLN A 157 19.60 7.00 23.12
N LEU A 158 20.37 6.01 22.68
CA LEU A 158 20.04 5.20 21.51
C LEU A 158 18.80 4.34 21.74
N GLN A 159 18.65 3.75 22.93
CA GLN A 159 17.48 2.96 23.30
C GLN A 159 16.22 3.83 23.33
N SER A 160 16.30 5.03 23.93
CA SER A 160 15.20 5.99 23.94
C SER A 160 14.82 6.46 22.53
N ALA A 161 15.81 6.75 21.67
CA ALA A 161 15.56 7.11 20.28
C ALA A 161 14.90 5.97 19.48
N LEU A 162 15.32 4.73 19.74
CA LEU A 162 14.77 3.53 19.11
C LEU A 162 13.32 3.26 19.56
N ASP A 163 13.04 3.38 20.85
CA ASP A 163 11.69 3.18 21.39
C ASP A 163 10.74 4.30 20.93
N LYS A 164 11.21 5.54 20.86
CA LYS A 164 10.48 6.66 20.24
C LYS A 164 10.19 6.38 18.76
N GLY A 165 11.19 5.96 17.98
CA GLY A 165 11.01 5.62 16.56
C GLY A 165 10.01 4.48 16.34
N LYS A 166 10.05 3.42 17.16
CA LYS A 166 9.06 2.34 17.14
C LYS A 166 7.65 2.84 17.43
N SER A 167 7.51 3.71 18.43
CA SER A 167 6.21 4.28 18.81
C SER A 167 5.64 5.17 17.70
N GLU A 168 6.48 5.97 17.04
CA GLU A 168 6.09 6.84 15.92
C GLU A 168 5.72 6.03 14.68
N ALA A 169 6.48 4.97 14.37
CA ALA A 169 6.15 4.04 13.29
C ALA A 169 4.77 3.37 13.51
N LYS A 170 4.51 2.86 14.73
CA LYS A 170 3.22 2.26 15.08
C LYS A 170 2.06 3.26 14.98
N ARG A 171 2.26 4.49 15.43
CA ARG A 171 1.24 5.56 15.33
C ARG A 171 0.96 5.94 13.88
N ASN A 172 1.99 6.03 13.04
CA ASN A 172 1.83 6.34 11.61
C ASN A 172 1.17 5.19 10.87
N GLU A 173 1.53 3.94 11.15
CA GLU A 173 0.86 2.76 10.61
C GLU A 173 -0.63 2.79 10.93
N GLN A 174 -0.99 3.02 12.20
CA GLN A 174 -2.39 3.11 12.62
C GLN A 174 -3.15 4.24 11.91
N LYS A 175 -2.53 5.43 11.76
CA LYS A 175 -3.11 6.54 10.98
C LYS A 175 -3.38 6.14 9.52
N THR A 176 -2.42 5.48 8.88
CA THR A 176 -2.59 5.05 7.48
C THR A 176 -3.64 3.95 7.33
N GLN A 177 -3.75 3.02 8.30
CA GLN A 177 -4.81 2.01 8.29
C GLN A 177 -6.20 2.65 8.41
N VAL A 178 -6.35 3.65 9.28
CA VAL A 178 -7.60 4.41 9.41
C VAL A 178 -7.94 5.17 8.12
N ALA A 179 -6.96 5.83 7.51
CA ALA A 179 -7.15 6.52 6.24
C ALA A 179 -7.56 5.55 5.11
N LEU A 180 -6.88 4.40 5.00
CA LEU A 180 -7.21 3.35 4.03
C LEU A 180 -8.62 2.78 4.26
N ALA A 181 -9.03 2.60 5.51
CA ALA A 181 -10.38 2.14 5.83
C ALA A 181 -11.45 3.16 5.40
N HIS A 182 -11.21 4.45 5.65
CA HIS A 182 -12.10 5.54 5.22
C HIS A 182 -12.24 5.56 3.69
N MET A 183 -11.13 5.54 2.96
CA MET A 183 -11.15 5.55 1.50
C MET A 183 -11.85 4.32 0.90
N ARG A 184 -11.67 3.13 1.51
CA ARG A 184 -12.40 1.92 1.09
C ARG A 184 -13.91 2.07 1.28
N ALA A 185 -14.33 2.74 2.37
CA ALA A 185 -15.74 3.03 2.61
C ALA A 185 -16.28 4.03 1.58
N ASP A 186 -15.55 5.09 1.27
CA ASP A 186 -15.91 6.08 0.25
C ASP A 186 -16.04 5.44 -1.14
N LEU A 187 -15.05 4.62 -1.53
CA LEU A 187 -15.06 3.92 -2.81
C LEU A 187 -16.24 2.94 -2.92
N LYS A 188 -16.57 2.22 -1.84
CA LYS A 188 -17.75 1.36 -1.79
C LYS A 188 -19.04 2.16 -1.99
N SER A 189 -19.18 3.29 -1.28
CA SER A 189 -20.33 4.19 -1.42
C SER A 189 -20.49 4.70 -2.85
N LEU A 190 -19.40 5.16 -3.47
CA LEU A 190 -19.40 5.63 -4.86
C LEU A 190 -19.75 4.51 -5.87
N LEU A 191 -19.26 3.29 -5.66
CA LEU A 191 -19.62 2.15 -6.50
C LEU A 191 -21.10 1.78 -6.38
N ASP A 192 -21.67 1.87 -5.17
CA ASP A 192 -23.09 1.59 -4.95
C ASP A 192 -23.97 2.67 -5.61
N VAL A 193 -23.60 3.96 -5.50
CA VAL A 193 -24.24 5.04 -6.27
C VAL A 193 -24.15 4.80 -7.77
N ASN A 194 -22.99 4.34 -8.28
CA ASN A 194 -22.83 4.05 -9.70
C ASN A 194 -23.73 2.90 -10.17
N ARG A 195 -23.86 1.84 -9.35
CA ARG A 195 -24.78 0.73 -9.63
C ARG A 195 -26.23 1.21 -9.69
N GLU A 196 -26.64 2.06 -8.77
CA GLU A 196 -27.98 2.63 -8.75
C GLU A 196 -28.25 3.50 -9.99
N LEU A 197 -27.31 4.37 -10.36
CA LEU A 197 -27.40 5.18 -11.58
C LEU A 197 -27.48 4.32 -12.84
N ARG A 198 -26.72 3.23 -12.94
CA ARG A 198 -26.81 2.28 -14.07
C ARG A 198 -28.18 1.61 -14.14
N ALA A 199 -28.74 1.20 -12.99
CA ALA A 199 -30.07 0.61 -12.93
C ALA A 199 -31.15 1.61 -13.38
N GLN A 200 -31.06 2.87 -12.92
CA GLN A 200 -31.95 3.95 -13.34
C GLN A 200 -31.83 4.24 -14.84
N ASN A 201 -30.61 4.32 -15.38
CA ASN A 201 -30.36 4.51 -16.82
C ASN A 201 -30.95 3.38 -17.66
N LYS A 202 -30.79 2.12 -17.23
CA LYS A 202 -31.39 0.97 -17.91
C LYS A 202 -32.91 1.06 -17.93
N LYS A 203 -33.53 1.46 -16.81
CA LYS A 203 -34.98 1.65 -16.71
C LYS A 203 -35.48 2.77 -17.64
N LEU A 204 -34.79 3.91 -17.66
CA LEU A 204 -35.10 5.04 -18.56
C LEU A 204 -34.95 4.64 -20.03
N THR A 205 -33.88 3.93 -20.39
CA THR A 205 -33.65 3.45 -21.76
C THR A 205 -34.78 2.52 -22.22
N LEU A 206 -35.21 1.59 -21.36
CA LEU A 206 -36.34 0.71 -21.65
C LEU A 206 -37.65 1.49 -21.83
N GLN A 207 -37.90 2.50 -21.00
CA GLN A 207 -39.09 3.37 -21.14
C GLN A 207 -39.07 4.16 -22.45
N VAL A 208 -37.92 4.72 -22.84
CA VAL A 208 -37.76 5.44 -24.10
C VAL A 208 -37.99 4.52 -25.29
N ASN A 209 -37.44 3.30 -25.27
CA ASN A 209 -37.64 2.33 -26.35
C ASN A 209 -39.10 1.84 -26.43
N ALA A 210 -39.74 1.60 -25.29
CA ALA A 210 -41.17 1.27 -25.25
C ALA A 210 -42.03 2.40 -25.84
N GLN A 211 -41.75 3.66 -25.49
CA GLN A 211 -42.44 4.81 -26.06
C GLN A 211 -42.20 4.97 -27.57
N LYS A 212 -40.98 4.72 -28.05
CA LYS A 212 -40.67 4.72 -29.50
C LYS A 212 -41.48 3.66 -30.25
N HIS A 213 -41.59 2.44 -29.70
CA HIS A 213 -42.41 1.37 -30.29
C HIS A 213 -43.90 1.69 -30.31
N VAL A 214 -44.42 2.33 -29.25
CA VAL A 214 -45.82 2.78 -29.20
C VAL A 214 -46.09 3.87 -30.26
N LYS A 215 -45.18 4.84 -30.43
CA LYS A 215 -45.29 5.85 -31.51
C LYS A 215 -45.26 5.21 -32.90
N PHE A 216 -44.29 4.33 -33.15
CA PHE A 216 -44.17 3.64 -34.43
C PHE A 216 -45.41 2.78 -34.79
N SER A 217 -46.01 2.12 -33.80
CA SER A 217 -47.22 1.32 -34.01
C SER A 217 -48.50 2.16 -34.16
N ALA A 218 -48.57 3.33 -33.53
CA ALA A 218 -49.63 4.31 -33.79
C ALA A 218 -49.52 4.88 -35.22
N ASP A 219 -48.30 5.20 -35.66
CA ASP A 219 -48.04 5.69 -37.01
C ASP A 219 -48.37 4.61 -38.07
N GLN A 220 -48.03 3.34 -37.84
CA GLN A 220 -48.39 2.25 -38.76
C GLN A 220 -49.90 1.98 -38.85
N ARG A 221 -50.65 2.06 -37.75
CA ARG A 221 -52.12 1.92 -37.79
C ARG A 221 -52.81 3.10 -38.49
N SER A 222 -52.23 4.30 -38.40
CA SER A 222 -52.75 5.48 -39.11
C SER A 222 -52.63 5.36 -40.63
N VAL A 223 -51.64 4.60 -41.13
CA VAL A 223 -51.44 4.29 -42.56
C VAL A 223 -52.37 3.15 -43.01
N SER A 224 -52.71 2.19 -42.15
CA SER A 224 -53.66 1.10 -42.49
C SER A 224 -55.12 1.54 -42.51
N ASP A 225 -55.50 2.55 -41.72
CA ASP A 225 -56.89 3.04 -41.63
C ASP A 225 -57.28 4.04 -42.75
N GLN A 226 -56.44 4.20 -43.79
CA GLN A 226 -56.72 5.04 -44.96
C GLN A 226 -57.02 4.28 -46.26
N HIS A 227 -57.07 2.94 -46.26
CA HIS A 227 -57.49 2.18 -47.45
C HIS A 227 -58.87 1.51 -47.27
N PRO A 228 -59.94 2.02 -47.92
CA PRO A 228 -61.14 1.24 -48.10
C PRO A 228 -60.90 0.17 -49.19
N LEU A 229 -61.15 -1.09 -48.83
CA LEU A 229 -61.53 -2.21 -49.69
C LEU A 229 -61.05 -2.16 -51.16
N SER A 230 -59.91 -2.79 -51.43
CA SER A 230 -59.59 -3.33 -52.75
C SER A 230 -59.55 -4.85 -52.65
N ARG A 231 -60.41 -5.50 -53.44
CA ARG A 231 -60.65 -6.95 -53.50
C ARG A 231 -59.36 -7.77 -53.68
N PRO A 232 -59.30 -9.02 -53.19
CA PRO A 232 -58.23 -9.93 -53.53
C PRO A 232 -58.42 -10.42 -54.97
N SER A 233 -57.53 -10.03 -55.89
CA SER A 233 -57.37 -10.72 -57.16
C SER A 233 -56.44 -11.91 -56.94
N THR A 234 -56.97 -13.08 -57.24
CA THR A 234 -56.27 -14.35 -57.43
C THR A 234 -55.13 -14.26 -58.46
N VAL A 235 -54.29 -15.31 -58.46
CA VAL A 235 -53.33 -15.79 -59.51
C VAL A 235 -51.87 -15.83 -58.97
N PRO A 236 -51.06 -16.88 -59.25
CA PRO A 236 -50.65 -17.85 -58.23
C PRO A 236 -49.12 -18.00 -58.06
N ASN A 237 -48.75 -18.74 -57.02
CA ASN A 237 -47.58 -19.61 -56.83
C ASN A 237 -46.35 -19.43 -57.77
N LEU A 238 -45.19 -19.12 -57.18
CA LEU A 238 -43.89 -19.59 -57.65
C LEU A 238 -43.06 -20.08 -56.46
N ARG A 239 -42.56 -21.31 -56.63
CA ARG A 239 -41.85 -22.14 -55.66
C ARG A 239 -40.43 -21.65 -55.34
N HIS A 240 -39.92 -22.19 -54.22
CA HIS A 240 -38.52 -22.43 -53.87
C HIS A 240 -37.65 -21.19 -53.58
N ARG A 241 -36.79 -21.18 -52.56
CA ARG A 241 -35.84 -22.25 -52.19
C ARG A 241 -35.37 -22.06 -50.75
N GLU A 242 -35.24 -23.17 -50.03
CA GLU A 242 -34.45 -23.29 -48.81
C GLU A 242 -33.01 -22.85 -49.07
N ARG A 243 -32.41 -22.14 -48.10
CA ARG A 243 -30.97 -22.21 -47.84
C ARG A 243 -30.68 -21.82 -46.40
N ASP A 244 -30.01 -22.75 -45.75
CA ASP A 244 -29.39 -22.68 -44.43
C ASP A 244 -28.54 -21.43 -44.23
N GLY A 245 -28.48 -20.95 -42.99
CA GLY A 245 -27.67 -19.80 -42.62
C GLY A 245 -27.56 -19.64 -41.11
N ALA A 246 -26.77 -20.53 -40.52
CA ALA A 246 -26.20 -20.52 -39.17
C ALA A 246 -26.21 -19.21 -38.37
N ALA A 247 -26.48 -19.35 -37.07
CA ALA A 247 -26.11 -18.39 -36.03
C ALA A 247 -24.61 -18.04 -36.07
N PRO A 248 -24.23 -16.89 -35.49
CA PRO A 248 -23.00 -16.88 -34.72
C PRO A 248 -23.26 -16.44 -33.28
N ALA A 249 -22.93 -17.36 -32.38
CA ALA A 249 -22.39 -17.00 -31.08
C ALA A 249 -21.09 -16.23 -31.30
N ALA A 250 -21.03 -14.97 -30.85
CA ALA A 250 -19.77 -14.26 -30.70
C ALA A 250 -19.36 -14.33 -29.23
N THR A 251 -18.66 -15.42 -28.92
CA THR A 251 -17.63 -15.44 -27.88
C THR A 251 -16.58 -14.39 -28.21
N PHE A 252 -16.34 -13.44 -27.30
CA PHE A 252 -15.05 -12.74 -27.24
C PHE A 252 -14.42 -12.99 -25.88
N SER A 253 -13.61 -14.05 -25.86
CA SER A 253 -12.54 -14.27 -24.90
C SER A 253 -11.30 -13.57 -25.45
N SER A 254 -10.68 -12.70 -24.64
CA SER A 254 -9.23 -12.50 -24.70
C SER A 254 -8.73 -11.96 -23.37
N SER A 255 -8.32 -12.91 -22.54
CA SER A 255 -7.12 -12.89 -21.69
C SER A 255 -6.15 -11.72 -21.93
N MET A 256 -5.92 -10.90 -20.90
CA MET A 256 -4.60 -10.29 -20.66
C MET A 256 -3.86 -11.17 -19.66
N GLN A 257 -2.85 -11.85 -20.18
CA GLN A 257 -1.88 -12.63 -19.42
C GLN A 257 -0.50 -12.04 -19.73
N ILE A 258 0.29 -11.89 -18.65
CA ILE A 258 1.75 -11.75 -18.59
C ILE A 258 2.35 -10.36 -18.84
N SER A 259 2.88 -9.78 -17.78
CA SER A 259 4.31 -9.44 -17.70
C SER A 259 4.77 -9.44 -16.24
N GLU A 260 5.18 -10.62 -15.77
CA GLU A 260 6.18 -10.71 -14.71
C GLU A 260 7.51 -10.27 -15.33
N GLY A 261 7.84 -9.00 -15.17
CA GLY A 261 9.13 -8.42 -15.53
C GLY A 261 9.95 -8.20 -14.27
N SER A 262 10.85 -9.15 -14.01
CA SER A 262 11.92 -9.12 -13.01
C SER A 262 12.58 -7.73 -12.85
N LEU A 263 12.52 -7.18 -11.63
CA LEU A 263 13.30 -6.01 -11.19
C LEU A 263 14.38 -6.40 -10.15
N PHE A 264 14.89 -7.63 -10.23
CA PHE A 264 16.11 -8.03 -9.54
C PHE A 264 17.22 -8.23 -10.57
N GLY A 265 18.13 -7.26 -10.64
CA GLY A 265 19.29 -7.30 -11.52
C GLY A 265 20.23 -6.12 -11.30
N HIS A 266 21.18 -6.30 -10.39
CA HIS A 266 22.52 -5.72 -10.37
C HIS A 266 22.71 -4.21 -10.61
N ALA A 267 23.07 -3.51 -9.54
CA ALA A 267 24.06 -2.44 -9.59
C ALA A 267 25.13 -2.73 -8.52
N GLU A 268 26.07 -3.61 -8.86
CA GLU A 268 27.36 -3.69 -8.19
C GLU A 268 28.30 -2.63 -8.79
N ARG A 269 28.98 -1.89 -7.92
CA ARG A 269 30.28 -1.22 -8.10
C ARG A 269 30.44 -0.22 -9.27
N GLN A 270 30.70 1.04 -8.90
CA GLN A 270 32.01 1.72 -9.04
C GLN A 270 31.77 3.23 -9.08
N ALA A 271 32.28 3.95 -8.09
CA ALA A 271 32.99 5.22 -8.27
C ALA A 271 33.58 5.67 -6.92
N LEU A 272 34.90 5.86 -6.97
CA LEU A 272 35.85 6.52 -6.07
C LEU A 272 35.29 7.48 -5.01
#